data_AF-A0A194R601-F1
#
_entry.id   AF-A0A194R601-F1
#
_cell.length_a   1.000
_cell.length_b   1.000
_cell.length_c   1.000
_cell.angle_alpha   90.00
_cell.angle_beta   90.00
_cell.angle_gamma   90.00
#
_symmetry.space_group_name_H-M   'P 1'
#
loop_
_entity.id
_entity.type
_entity.pdbx_description
1 polymer ?
#
loop_
_entity_poly.entity_id
_entity_poly.type
_entity_poly.pdbx_seq_one_letter_code
_entity_poly.pdbx_strand_id
1 'polypeptide(L)'
;MNIGTYNSRLRWYGHIRRRPPDYVGNLALHLSLPGRRSRGRPKTRWKDVVLKDMSECQVSDEDVEDRARWRKLIGKADPTTMWDTS
;
A
#
# COMPACT_ATOMS: atom_id res chain seq x y z
N MET A 1 -6.92 -11.57 11.06
CA MET A 1 -6.14 -10.48 10.43
C MET A 1 -5.13 -11.08 9.46
N ASN A 2 -5.03 -10.59 8.21
CA ASN A 2 -4.12 -11.12 7.18
C ASN A 2 -2.70 -10.55 7.33
N ILE A 3 -1.94 -11.21 8.22
CA ILE A 3 -0.68 -10.77 8.82
C ILE A 3 0.51 -10.65 7.84
N GLY A 4 0.46 -11.21 6.62
CA GLY A 4 1.59 -11.15 5.66
C GLY A 4 1.46 -10.17 4.49
N THR A 5 0.34 -9.44 4.36
CA THR A 5 -0.01 -8.82 3.07
C THR A 5 0.22 -7.30 2.95
N TYR A 6 0.18 -6.54 4.06
CA TYR A 6 0.41 -5.09 4.01
C TYR A 6 1.85 -4.77 3.57
N ASN A 7 2.84 -5.55 4.06
CA ASN A 7 4.26 -5.31 3.79
C ASN A 7 4.55 -5.37 2.28
N SER A 8 4.01 -6.37 1.58
CA SER A 8 4.16 -6.52 0.12
C SER A 8 3.42 -5.45 -0.68
N ARG A 9 2.20 -5.08 -0.27
CA ARG A 9 1.40 -4.04 -0.94
C ARG A 9 2.03 -2.65 -0.80
N LEU A 10 2.51 -2.30 0.40
CA LEU A 10 3.19 -1.02 0.66
C LEU A 10 4.57 -0.96 0.01
N ARG A 11 5.29 -2.08 -0.10
CA ARG A 11 6.53 -2.15 -0.90
C ARG A 11 6.27 -1.85 -2.37
N TRP A 12 5.21 -2.43 -2.95
CA TRP A 12 4.82 -2.16 -4.33
C TRP A 12 4.33 -0.72 -4.52
N TYR A 13 3.53 -0.20 -3.59
CA TYR A 13 3.08 1.19 -3.60
C TYR A 13 4.26 2.16 -3.61
N GLY A 14 5.19 2.00 -2.66
CA GLY A 14 6.38 2.84 -2.59
C GLY A 14 7.33 2.63 -3.78
N HIS A 15 7.31 1.46 -4.42
CA HIS A 15 8.02 1.28 -5.70
C HIS A 15 7.43 2.19 -6.77
N ILE A 16 6.11 2.14 -6.97
CA ILE A 16 5.41 2.89 -8.03
C ILE A 16 5.48 4.39 -7.82
N ARG A 17 5.22 4.87 -6.61
CA ARG A 17 5.23 6.32 -6.31
C ARG A 17 6.58 6.99 -6.57
N ARG A 18 7.69 6.24 -6.46
CA ARG A 18 9.05 6.72 -6.79
C ARG A 18 9.41 6.61 -8.27
N ARG A 19 8.55 6.04 -9.10
CA ARG A 19 8.76 6.02 -10.56
C ARG A 19 8.28 7.34 -11.17
N PRO A 20 8.81 7.69 -12.36
CA PRO A 20 8.31 8.84 -13.11
C PRO A 20 6.78 8.85 -13.26
N PRO A 21 6.13 10.03 -13.34
CA PRO A 21 4.67 10.14 -13.41
C PRO A 21 4.03 9.40 -14.60
N ASP A 22 4.74 9.28 -15.71
CA ASP A 22 4.35 8.59 -16.94
C ASP A 22 4.51 7.07 -16.86
N TYR A 23 5.10 6.55 -15.77
CA TYR A 23 5.22 5.12 -15.55
C TYR A 23 3.82 4.46 -15.52
N VAL A 24 3.66 3.39 -16.29
CA VAL A 24 2.38 2.66 -16.43
C VAL A 24 1.78 2.25 -15.08
N GLY A 25 2.63 1.93 -14.09
CA GLY A 25 2.17 1.62 -12.73
C GLY A 25 1.48 2.80 -12.04
N ASN A 26 1.99 4.02 -12.21
CA ASN A 26 1.35 5.24 -11.70
C ASN A 26 0.01 5.47 -12.41
N LEU A 27 -0.01 5.35 -13.74
CA LEU A 27 -1.27 5.46 -14.49
C LEU A 27 -2.32 4.45 -14.02
N ALA A 28 -1.93 3.18 -13.87
CA ALA A 28 -2.81 2.11 -13.40
C ALA A 28 -3.33 2.34 -11.97
N LEU A 29 -2.50 2.93 -11.09
CA LEU A 29 -2.88 3.31 -9.73
C LEU A 29 -4.01 4.37 -9.70
N HIS A 30 -3.98 5.31 -10.66
CA HIS A 30 -4.94 6.40 -10.76
C HIS A 30 -6.12 6.12 -11.69
N LEU A 31 -6.06 5.04 -12.47
CA LEU A 31 -7.10 4.67 -13.42
C LEU A 31 -8.43 4.39 -12.71
N SER A 32 -9.42 5.25 -12.96
CA SER A 32 -10.80 5.02 -12.56
C SER A 32 -11.65 4.78 -13.80
N LEU A 33 -11.92 3.51 -14.11
CA LEU A 33 -12.77 3.17 -15.25
C LEU A 33 -14.25 3.50 -14.92
N PRO A 34 -14.93 4.32 -15.73
CA PRO A 34 -16.36 4.54 -15.57
C PRO A 34 -17.12 3.25 -15.89
N GLY A 35 -18.08 2.89 -15.02
CA GLY A 35 -18.89 1.69 -15.20
C GLY A 35 -19.52 1.18 -13.91
N ARG A 36 -20.76 0.69 -14.00
CA ARG A 36 -21.47 0.04 -12.89
C ARG A 36 -21.00 -1.41 -12.80
N ARG A 37 -20.20 -1.74 -11.80
CA ARG A 37 -19.73 -3.13 -11.58
C ARG A 37 -20.89 -4.06 -11.21
N SER A 38 -20.75 -5.33 -11.54
CA SER A 38 -21.73 -6.38 -11.25
C SER A 38 -21.99 -6.50 -9.73
N ARG A 39 -23.21 -6.90 -9.37
CA ARG A 39 -23.59 -7.20 -7.99
C ARG A 39 -22.85 -8.46 -7.52
N GLY A 40 -22.33 -8.46 -6.30
CA GLY A 40 -21.76 -9.66 -5.64
C GLY A 40 -20.28 -9.56 -5.27
N ARG A 41 -19.43 -8.87 -6.05
CA ARG A 41 -18.01 -8.68 -5.69
C ARG A 41 -17.85 -7.50 -4.73
N PRO A 42 -16.96 -7.58 -3.70
CA PRO A 42 -16.60 -6.43 -2.89
C PRO A 42 -16.21 -5.22 -3.75
N LYS A 43 -16.72 -4.05 -3.38
CA LYS A 43 -16.47 -2.79 -4.10
C LYS A 43 -15.04 -2.26 -3.92
N THR A 44 -14.26 -2.89 -3.05
CA THR A 44 -12.91 -2.46 -2.68
C THR A 44 -11.95 -2.54 -3.86
N ARG A 45 -11.35 -1.40 -4.19
CA ARG A 45 -10.23 -1.29 -5.13
C ARG A 45 -8.94 -1.68 -4.42
N TRP A 46 -7.94 -2.07 -5.19
CA TRP A 46 -6.59 -2.27 -4.68
C TRP A 46 -6.08 -1.02 -3.95
N LYS A 47 -6.35 0.17 -4.52
CA LYS A 47 -6.01 1.45 -3.90
C LYS A 47 -6.67 1.64 -2.53
N ASP A 48 -7.94 1.24 -2.37
CA ASP A 48 -8.65 1.36 -1.09
C ASP A 48 -7.99 0.49 -0.01
N VAL A 49 -7.52 -0.71 -0.40
CA VAL A 49 -6.78 -1.61 0.49
C VAL A 49 -5.43 -1.02 0.88
N VAL A 50 -4.71 -0.40 -0.05
CA VAL A 50 -3.43 0.25 0.25
C VAL A 50 -3.59 1.48 1.13
N LEU A 51 -4.63 2.29 0.91
CA LEU A 51 -4.92 3.43 1.80
C LEU A 51 -5.24 2.95 3.22
N LYS A 52 -5.96 1.83 3.36
CA LYS A 52 -6.18 1.19 4.66
C LYS A 52 -4.86 0.73 5.29
N ASP A 53 -4.01 0.03 4.55
CA ASP A 53 -2.69 -0.40 5.04
C ASP A 53 -1.82 0.79 5.47
N MET A 54 -1.81 1.88 4.70
CA MET A 54 -1.07 3.10 5.02
C MET A 54 -1.58 3.72 6.33
N SER A 55 -2.91 3.76 6.52
CA SER A 55 -3.52 4.22 7.77
C SER A 55 -3.16 3.33 8.96
N GLU A 56 -3.16 2.00 8.79
CA GLU A 56 -2.77 1.04 9.84
C GLU A 56 -1.28 1.17 10.20
N CYS A 57 -0.42 1.48 9.23
CA CYS A 57 1.01 1.72 9.44
C CYS A 57 1.35 3.16 9.86
N GLN A 58 0.36 4.06 9.89
CA GLN A 58 0.52 5.49 10.13
C GLN A 58 1.58 6.14 9.20
N VAL A 59 1.55 5.78 7.91
CA VAL A 59 2.45 6.32 6.89
C VAL A 59 1.69 7.16 5.88
N SER A 60 2.35 8.20 5.35
CA SER A 60 1.82 9.07 4.32
C SER A 60 2.62 9.00 3.01
N ASP A 61 2.16 9.69 1.97
CA ASP A 61 2.86 9.74 0.70
C ASP A 61 4.22 10.46 0.81
N GLU A 62 4.35 11.40 1.74
CA GLU A 62 5.60 12.11 2.01
C GLU A 62 6.69 11.19 2.56
N ASP A 63 6.31 10.11 3.26
CA ASP A 63 7.25 9.13 3.79
C ASP A 63 7.88 8.25 2.70
N VAL A 64 7.28 8.19 1.51
CA VAL A 64 7.63 7.21 0.46
C VAL A 64 9.00 7.48 -0.16
N GLU A 65 9.36 8.76 -0.28
CA GLU A 65 10.61 9.20 -0.91
C GLU A 65 11.83 8.78 -0.07
N ASP A 66 11.75 8.92 1.25
CA ASP A 66 12.79 8.42 2.15
C ASP A 66 12.69 6.90 2.26
N ARG A 67 13.55 6.19 1.51
CA ARG A 67 13.58 4.73 1.48
C ARG A 67 13.88 4.12 2.85
N ALA A 68 14.70 4.78 3.68
CA ALA A 68 15.09 4.25 4.98
C ALA A 68 13.93 4.38 5.96
N ARG A 69 13.32 5.57 6.02
CA ARG A 69 12.11 5.83 6.80
C ARG A 69 10.95 4.93 6.37
N TRP A 70 10.67 4.83 5.07
CA TRP A 70 9.62 3.97 4.53
C TRP A 70 9.79 2.51 4.97
N ARG A 71 10.98 1.92 4.78
CA ARG A 71 11.25 0.53 5.20
C ARG A 71 11.07 0.33 6.70
N LYS A 72 11.50 1.30 7.52
CA LYS A 72 11.36 1.23 8.98
C LYS A 72 9.89 1.27 9.40
N LEU A 73 9.09 2.14 8.79
CA LEU A 73 7.68 2.30 9.14
C LEU A 73 6.84 1.09 8.70
N ILE A 74 6.98 0.64 7.45
CA ILE A 74 6.23 -0.53 6.96
C ILE A 74 6.74 -1.84 7.57
N GLY A 75 8.01 -1.89 8.00
CA GLY A 75 8.61 -3.04 8.68
C GLY A 75 8.02 -3.26 10.07
N LYS A 76 7.74 -2.20 10.83
CA LYS A 76 7.13 -2.27 12.17
C LYS A 76 5.69 -2.77 12.17
N ALA A 77 4.95 -2.53 11.10
CA ALA A 77 3.58 -3.04 10.96
C ALA A 77 3.56 -4.57 10.76
N ASP A 78 4.72 -5.17 10.45
CA ASP A 78 5.23 -6.45 10.94
C ASP A 78 4.53 -7.23 12.07
N PRO A 79 3.37 -7.92 11.99
CA PRO A 79 2.88 -8.65 13.15
C PRO A 79 3.84 -9.80 13.53
N THR A 80 4.69 -10.23 12.58
CA THR A 80 5.81 -11.13 12.81
C THR A 80 6.92 -10.46 13.64
N THR A 81 7.16 -9.15 13.47
CA THR A 81 8.15 -8.44 14.30
C THR A 81 7.64 -8.05 15.68
N MET A 82 6.31 -8.13 15.92
CA MET A 82 5.71 -7.81 17.22
C MET A 82 5.91 -8.92 18.27
N TRP A 83 6.17 -10.18 17.88
CA TRP A 83 6.44 -11.27 18.82
C TRP A 83 7.93 -11.42 19.18
N ASP A 84 8.84 -10.78 18.44
CA ASP A 84 10.30 -10.82 18.66
C ASP A 84 10.79 -9.90 19.80
N THR A 85 9.89 -9.17 20.49
CA THR A 85 10.25 -8.22 21.58
C THR A 85 9.82 -8.69 22.97
N SER A 86 9.83 -10.00 23.24
CA SER A 86 9.61 -10.57 24.59
C SER A 86 10.91 -10.98 25.27
#